data_AF-A0A3B8S756-F1
#
_entry.id   AF-A0A3B8S756-F1
#
_cell.length_a   1.000
_cell.length_b   1.000
_cell.length_c   1.000
_cell.angle_alpha   90.00
_cell.angle_beta   90.00
_cell.angle_gamma   90.00
#
_symmetry.space_group_name_H-M   'P 1'
#
loop_
_entity.id
_entity.type
_entity.pdbx_description
1 polymer ?
#
loop_
_entity_poly.entity_id
_entity_poly.type
_entity_poly.pdbx_seq_one_letter_code
_entity_poly.pdbx_strand_id
1 'polypeptide(L)'
;MGNLHSVSKALQHISPNSNVWVGDDPDIIKNADRVVYPGVGAIGDCIGEVRARGLDQVILEVAKTKPLLGICVGMQGMMTH
;
A
#
# COMPACT_ATOMS: atom_id res chain seq x y z
N MET A 1 -1.79 11.15 9.54
CA MET A 1 -0.59 10.65 10.24
C MET A 1 -0.43 9.19 9.88
N GLY A 2 0.75 8.78 9.44
CA GLY A 2 0.95 7.42 8.91
C GLY A 2 2.41 6.99 9.00
N ASN A 3 2.66 5.69 8.94
CA ASN A 3 4.01 5.11 8.86
C ASN A 3 4.66 5.22 7.47
N LEU A 4 4.02 5.91 6.51
CA LEU A 4 4.50 6.09 5.13
C LEU A 4 5.90 6.68 5.07
N HIS A 5 6.21 7.69 5.89
CA HIS A 5 7.54 8.29 5.92
C HIS A 5 8.61 7.25 6.31
N SER A 6 8.39 6.53 7.42
CA SER A 6 9.33 5.52 7.91
C SER A 6 9.50 4.36 6.92
N VAL A 7 8.39 3.88 6.32
CA VAL A 7 8.42 2.83 5.30
C VAL A 7 9.19 3.29 4.06
N SER A 8 8.91 4.51 3.56
CA SER A 8 9.61 5.05 2.39
C SER A 8 11.12 5.18 2.62
N LYS A 9 11.54 5.63 3.82
CA LYS A 9 12.94 5.73 4.20
C LYS A 9 13.61 4.37 4.32
N ALA A 10 12.92 3.39 4.90
CA ALA A 10 13.44 2.03 4.97
C ALA A 10 13.66 1.44 3.57
N LEU A 11 12.71 1.61 2.65
CA LEU A 11 12.83 1.16 1.26
C LEU A 11 13.97 1.86 0.52
N GLN A 12 14.10 3.18 0.65
CA GLN A 12 15.21 3.95 0.07
C GLN A 12 16.57 3.49 0.62
N HIS A 13 16.63 3.13 1.91
CA HIS A 13 17.87 2.68 2.54
C HIS A 13 18.31 1.29 2.05
N ILE A 14 17.39 0.33 1.98
CA ILE A 14 17.70 -1.05 1.57
C ILE A 14 17.79 -1.23 0.05
N SER A 15 17.21 -0.30 -0.71
CA SER A 15 17.22 -0.31 -2.18
C SER A 15 17.47 1.09 -2.75
N PRO A 16 18.72 1.59 -2.64
CA PRO A 16 19.07 2.97 -3.02
C PRO A 16 18.89 3.27 -4.52
N ASN A 17 18.86 2.23 -5.36
CA ASN A 17 18.64 2.36 -6.81
C ASN A 17 17.17 2.27 -7.21
N SER A 18 16.25 1.97 -6.27
CA SER A 18 14.83 1.91 -6.55
C SER A 18 14.20 3.31 -6.48
N ASN A 19 13.32 3.62 -7.43
CA ASN A 19 12.48 4.80 -7.34
C ASN A 19 11.32 4.52 -6.36
N VAL A 20 11.37 5.12 -5.17
CA VAL A 20 10.32 4.99 -4.16
C VAL A 20 9.34 6.14 -4.29
N TRP A 21 8.13 5.83 -4.76
CA TRP A 21 7.02 6.76 -4.82
C TRP A 21 6.03 6.51 -3.69
N VAL A 22 5.49 7.59 -3.10
CA VAL A 22 4.49 7.55 -2.03
C VAL A 22 3.30 8.38 -2.46
N GLY A 23 2.12 7.75 -2.56
CA GLY A 23 0.89 8.41 -2.92
C GLY A 23 -0.25 7.40 -3.10
N ASP A 24 -1.36 7.90 -3.63
CA ASP A 24 -2.63 7.19 -3.77
C ASP A 24 -3.24 7.27 -5.18
N ASP A 25 -2.49 7.75 -6.18
CA ASP A 25 -2.87 7.71 -7.58
C ASP A 25 -3.04 6.25 -8.10
N PRO A 26 -4.24 5.85 -8.54
CA PRO A 26 -4.52 4.50 -9.02
C PRO A 26 -3.66 4.07 -10.22
N ASP A 27 -3.40 4.98 -11.16
CA ASP A 27 -2.68 4.67 -12.39
C ASP A 27 -1.20 4.46 -12.11
N ILE A 28 -0.63 5.25 -11.19
CA ILE A 28 0.75 5.03 -10.73
C ILE A 28 0.87 3.69 -10.02
N ILE A 29 -0.06 3.36 -9.12
CA ILE A 29 -0.09 2.08 -8.39
C ILE A 29 -0.19 0.89 -9.36
N LYS A 30 -1.06 0.99 -10.37
CA LYS A 30 -1.24 -0.04 -11.41
C LYS A 30 -0.04 -0.20 -12.34
N ASN A 31 0.77 0.84 -12.54
CA ASN A 31 1.96 0.76 -13.39
C ASN A 31 3.27 0.48 -12.61
N ALA A 32 3.26 0.55 -11.27
CA ALA A 32 4.44 0.24 -10.47
C ALA A 32 4.87 -1.23 -10.60
N ASP A 33 6.18 -1.51 -10.53
CA ASP A 33 6.72 -2.88 -10.59
C ASP A 33 6.35 -3.72 -9.35
N ARG A 34 6.27 -3.06 -8.18
CA ARG A 34 5.99 -3.66 -6.87
C ARG A 34 5.24 -2.65 -6.01
N VAL A 35 4.38 -3.13 -5.12
CA VAL A 35 3.57 -2.28 -4.25
C VAL A 35 3.79 -2.64 -2.78
N VAL A 36 3.91 -1.61 -1.94
CA VAL A 36 3.87 -1.77 -0.48
C VAL A 36 2.60 -1.10 0.01
N TYR A 37 1.75 -1.86 0.70
CA TYR A 37 0.49 -1.40 1.26
C TYR A 37 0.58 -1.39 2.79
N PRO A 38 1.06 -0.30 3.39
CA PRO A 38 1.14 -0.19 4.84
C PRO A 38 -0.18 0.33 5.44
N GLY A 39 -0.47 -0.08 6.67
CA GLY A 39 -1.56 0.51 7.45
C GLY A 39 -1.14 0.79 8.90
N VAL A 40 -1.80 1.75 9.54
CA VAL A 40 -1.62 2.07 10.96
C VAL A 40 -2.96 2.51 11.56
N GLY A 41 -3.20 2.18 12.82
CA GLY A 41 -4.41 2.58 13.54
C GLY A 41 -5.50 1.52 13.51
N ALA A 42 -6.75 1.95 13.68
CA ALA A 42 -7.90 1.06 13.70
C ALA A 42 -8.22 0.56 12.28
N ILE A 43 -8.43 -0.76 12.16
CA ILE A 43 -8.67 -1.41 10.85
C ILE A 43 -9.91 -0.85 10.13
N GLY A 44 -10.99 -0.56 10.87
CA GLY A 44 -12.23 -0.02 10.31
C GLY A 44 -12.01 1.32 9.62
N ASP A 45 -11.31 2.24 10.27
CA ASP A 45 -11.01 3.57 9.72
C ASP A 45 -10.10 3.48 8.48
N CYS A 46 -9.06 2.64 8.55
CA CYS A 46 -8.17 2.41 7.42
C CYS A 46 -8.90 1.87 6.19
N ILE A 47 -9.71 0.81 6.36
CA ILE A 47 -10.46 0.22 5.24
C ILE A 47 -11.52 1.21 4.73
N GLY A 48 -12.17 1.95 5.62
CA GLY A 48 -13.13 2.99 5.26
C GLY A 48 -12.52 4.05 4.35
N GLU A 49 -11.35 4.57 4.71
CA GLU A 49 -10.64 5.59 3.92
C GLU A 49 -10.18 5.04 2.56
N VAL A 50 -9.67 3.81 2.54
CA VAL A 50 -9.22 3.14 1.30
C VAL A 50 -10.38 2.95 0.32
N ARG A 51 -11.56 2.55 0.82
CA ARG A 51 -12.79 2.43 0.03
C ARG A 51 -13.31 3.79 -0.43
N ALA A 52 -13.28 4.81 0.44
CA ALA A 52 -13.72 6.16 0.11
C ALA A 52 -12.89 6.76 -1.05
N ARG A 53 -11.62 6.36 -1.17
CA ARG A 53 -10.72 6.72 -2.27
C ARG A 53 -10.79 5.78 -3.48
N GLY A 54 -11.60 4.73 -3.42
CA GLY A 54 -11.70 3.72 -4.49
C GLY A 54 -10.44 2.88 -4.70
N LEU A 55 -9.56 2.82 -3.70
CA LEU A 55 -8.26 2.13 -3.79
C LEU A 55 -8.36 0.65 -3.41
N ASP A 56 -9.46 0.23 -2.80
CA ASP A 56 -9.71 -1.16 -2.42
C ASP A 56 -9.63 -2.09 -3.64
N GLN A 57 -10.27 -1.71 -4.74
CA GLN A 57 -10.24 -2.50 -5.98
C GLN A 57 -8.86 -2.49 -6.62
N VAL A 58 -8.15 -1.36 -6.58
CA VAL A 58 -6.80 -1.21 -7.10
C VAL A 58 -5.82 -2.14 -6.37
N ILE A 59 -5.91 -2.17 -5.04
CA ILE A 59 -5.06 -3.04 -4.19
C ILE A 59 -5.33 -4.52 -4.50
N LEU A 60 -6.58 -4.92 -4.65
CA LEU A 60 -6.95 -6.29 -4.99
C LEU A 60 -6.49 -6.70 -6.40
N GLU A 61 -6.56 -5.80 -7.37
CA GLU A 61 -6.06 -6.01 -8.73
C GLU A 61 -4.53 -6.20 -8.72
N VAL A 62 -3.82 -5.31 -8.05
CA VAL A 62 -2.36 -5.35 -7.92
C VAL A 62 -1.90 -6.61 -7.19
N ALA A 63 -2.56 -7.00 -6.10
CA ALA A 63 -2.22 -8.20 -5.34
C ALA A 63 -2.26 -9.49 -6.18
N LYS A 64 -3.04 -9.51 -7.27
CA LYS A 64 -3.13 -10.66 -8.18
C LYS A 64 -2.09 -10.63 -9.30
N THR A 65 -1.55 -9.46 -9.63
CA THR A 65 -0.78 -9.24 -10.87
C THR A 65 0.69 -8.96 -10.63
N LYS A 66 1.09 -8.56 -9.42
CA LYS A 66 2.48 -8.23 -9.11
C LYS A 66 2.81 -8.42 -7.63
N PRO A 67 4.10 -8.41 -7.26
CA PRO A 67 4.50 -8.48 -5.85
C PRO A 67 3.92 -7.33 -5.04
N LEU A 68 3.15 -7.67 -4.01
CA LEU A 68 2.59 -6.75 -3.04
C LEU A 68 2.98 -7.16 -1.61
N LEU A 69 3.46 -6.20 -0.82
CA LEU A 69 3.73 -6.37 0.61
C LEU A 69 2.72 -5.58 1.44
N GLY A 70 1.80 -6.29 2.12
CA GLY A 70 0.94 -5.69 3.13
C GLY A 70 1.64 -5.61 4.49
N ILE A 71 1.55 -4.48 5.19
CA ILE A 71 2.16 -4.31 6.53
C ILE A 71 1.07 -4.05 7.58
N CYS A 72 1.01 -4.90 8.60
CA CYS A 72 0.09 -4.81 9.75
C CYS A 72 -1.37 -4.68 9.27
N VAL A 73 -2.02 -3.54 9.52
CA VAL A 73 -3.39 -3.27 9.08
C VAL A 73 -3.55 -3.37 7.56
N GLY A 74 -2.52 -3.03 6.78
CA GLY A 74 -2.55 -3.20 5.33
C GLY A 74 -2.63 -4.68 4.92
N MET A 75 -1.99 -5.58 5.66
CA MET A 75 -2.14 -7.02 5.45
C MET A 75 -3.56 -7.49 5.81
N GLN A 76 -4.07 -7.04 6.97
CA GLN A 76 -5.40 -7.43 7.45
C GLN A 76 -6.51 -6.95 6.50
N GLY A 77 -6.37 -5.75 5.92
CA GLY A 77 -7.35 -5.19 4.98
C GLY A 77 -7.50 -5.98 3.67
N MET A 78 -6.60 -6.92 3.38
CA MET A 78 -6.69 -7.80 2.22
C MET A 78 -7.28 -9.18 2.54
N MET A 79 -7.49 -9.50 3.82
CA MET A 79 -8.05 -10.78 4.22
C MET A 79 -9.56 -10.82 3.93
N THR A 80 -10.02 -11.94 3.37
CA THR A 80 -11.44 -12.28 3.29
C THR A 80 -11.83 -13.07 4.54
N HIS A 81 -12.89 -12.64 5.22
CA HIS A 81 -13.59 -13.44 6.24
C HIS A 81 -14.76 -14.19 5.59
#